data_AF-A0A3P7PKH2-F1
#
_entry.id   AF-A0A3P7PKH2-F1
#
_cell.length_a   1.000
_cell.length_b   1.000
_cell.length_c   1.000
_cell.angle_alpha   90.00
_cell.angle_beta   90.00
_cell.angle_gamma   90.00
#
_symmetry.space_group_name_H-M   'P 1'
#
loop_
_entity.id
_entity.type
_entity.pdbx_description
1 polymer ?
#
loop_
_entity_poly.entity_id
_entity_poly.type
_entity_poly.pdbx_seq_one_letter_code
_entity_poly.pdbx_strand_id
1 'polypeptide(L)'
;MAFSLLSQHEYKSAMTALSELSHDQLATGLVLSWAARAHSEAADYPKARRLFNELRRLEPWQLRGMDLFSTVLWYLQDEIELSHLANDLLNLDRNAPEPWLA
;
A
#
# COMPACT_ATOMS: atom_id res chain seq x y z
N MET A 1 -10.57 -6.19 16.11
CA MET A 1 -11.18 -7.34 15.41
C MET A 1 -10.86 -7.38 13.91
N ALA A 2 -10.93 -6.27 13.16
CA ALA A 2 -10.62 -6.24 11.72
C ALA A 2 -9.20 -6.70 11.34
N PHE A 3 -8.18 -6.38 12.16
CA PHE A 3 -6.79 -6.76 11.91
C PHE A 3 -6.57 -8.29 11.95
N SER A 4 -7.34 -9.01 12.76
CA SER A 4 -7.26 -10.48 12.88
C SER A 4 -7.86 -11.21 11.66
N LEU A 5 -8.82 -10.57 10.97
CA LEU A 5 -9.48 -11.14 9.79
C LEU A 5 -8.65 -10.96 8.51
N LEU A 6 -7.87 -9.88 8.40
CA LEU A 6 -6.93 -9.66 7.31
C LEU A 6 -5.80 -10.70 7.27
N SER A 7 -5.42 -11.25 8.43
CA SER A 7 -4.44 -12.33 8.55
C SER A 7 -4.91 -13.66 7.96
N GLN A 8 -6.21 -13.84 7.68
CA GLN A 8 -6.79 -15.12 7.26
C GLN A 8 -7.17 -15.19 5.78
N HIS A 9 -6.72 -14.23 4.95
CA HIS A 9 -6.97 -14.22 3.50
C HIS A 9 -8.47 -14.17 3.10
N GLU A 10 -9.35 -13.77 4.02
CA GLU A 10 -10.77 -13.60 3.75
C GLU A 10 -11.09 -12.16 3.31
N TYR A 11 -10.74 -11.85 2.07
CA TYR A 11 -10.92 -10.52 1.48
C TYR A 11 -12.39 -10.09 1.37
N LYS A 12 -13.33 -11.03 1.19
CA LYS A 12 -14.77 -10.74 1.08
C LYS A 12 -15.40 -10.35 2.41
N SER A 13 -15.10 -11.08 3.49
CA SER A 13 -15.57 -10.80 4.84
C SER A 13 -14.99 -9.48 5.36
N ALA A 14 -13.73 -9.18 4.99
CA ALA A 14 -13.10 -7.89 5.28
C ALA A 14 -13.77 -6.72 4.55
N MET A 15 -14.17 -6.88 3.28
CA MET A 15 -14.89 -5.84 2.53
C MET A 15 -16.24 -5.47 3.17
N THR A 16 -17.01 -6.44 3.64
CA THR A 16 -18.29 -6.17 4.31
C THR A 16 -18.08 -5.44 5.64
N ALA A 17 -17.10 -5.86 6.44
CA ALA A 17 -16.75 -5.18 7.70
C ALA A 17 -16.18 -3.76 7.47
N LEU A 18 -15.52 -3.53 6.34
CA LEU A 18 -15.04 -2.20 5.92
C LEU A 18 -16.16 -1.30 5.39
N SER A 19 -17.26 -1.89 4.91
CA SER A 19 -18.45 -1.15 4.45
C SER A 19 -19.30 -0.59 5.61
N GLU A 20 -19.17 -1.19 6.81
CA GLU A 20 -19.82 -0.73 8.05
C GLU A 20 -19.03 0.37 8.77
N LEU A 21 -17.80 0.67 8.32
CA LEU A 21 -16.97 1.73 8.90
C LEU A 21 -17.24 3.07 8.19
N SER A 22 -17.38 4.13 9.00
CA SER A 22 -17.75 5.49 8.59
C SER A 22 -16.92 6.02 7.40
N HIS A 23 -17.53 6.87 6.58
CA HIS A 23 -16.95 7.44 5.34
C HIS A 23 -15.52 8.02 5.48
N ASP A 24 -15.12 8.49 6.67
CA ASP A 24 -13.76 8.95 6.98
C ASP A 24 -12.70 7.82 6.98
N GLN A 25 -13.11 6.57 7.21
CA GLN A 25 -12.27 5.36 7.16
C GLN A 25 -12.25 4.70 5.76
N LEU A 26 -13.16 5.09 4.87
CA LEU A 26 -13.16 4.65 3.47
C LEU A 26 -12.16 5.45 2.62
N ALA A 27 -11.72 6.61 3.10
CA ALA A 27 -10.64 7.41 2.51
C ALA A 27 -9.24 7.04 3.06
N THR A 28 -9.12 5.89 3.74
CA THR A 28 -7.86 5.41 4.32
C THR A 28 -6.99 4.75 3.24
N GLY A 29 -5.65 4.74 3.39
CA GLY A 29 -4.71 4.29 2.36
C GLY A 29 -4.95 2.87 1.85
N LEU A 30 -5.73 2.04 2.54
CA LEU A 30 -6.22 0.75 2.05
C LEU A 30 -7.06 0.86 0.75
N VAL A 31 -7.99 1.82 0.66
CA VAL A 31 -8.83 1.98 -0.55
C VAL A 31 -8.00 2.50 -1.73
N LEU A 32 -7.05 3.39 -1.46
CA LEU A 32 -6.08 3.83 -2.48
C LEU A 32 -5.17 2.67 -2.93
N SER A 33 -4.80 1.76 -2.04
CA SER A 33 -4.02 0.56 -2.40
C SER A 33 -4.81 -0.33 -3.36
N TRP A 34 -6.10 -0.53 -3.09
CA TRP A 34 -6.97 -1.35 -3.93
C TRP A 34 -7.24 -0.69 -5.28
N ALA A 35 -7.48 0.63 -5.31
CA ALA A 35 -7.65 1.38 -6.53
C ALA A 35 -6.35 1.36 -7.38
N ALA A 36 -5.20 1.59 -6.75
CA ALA A 36 -3.90 1.54 -7.43
C ALA A 36 -3.63 0.16 -8.03
N ARG A 37 -4.00 -0.92 -7.31
CA ARG A 37 -3.93 -2.29 -7.82
C ARG A 37 -4.84 -2.53 -9.01
N ALA A 38 -6.10 -2.09 -8.95
CA ALA A 38 -7.01 -2.23 -10.10
C ALA A 38 -6.46 -1.52 -11.35
N HIS A 39 -5.83 -0.35 -11.17
CA HIS A 39 -5.19 0.38 -12.27
C HIS A 39 -3.90 -0.28 -12.78
N SER A 40 -3.09 -0.90 -11.90
CA SER A 40 -1.90 -1.62 -12.35
C SER A 40 -2.26 -2.86 -13.18
N GLU A 41 -3.28 -3.62 -12.76
CA GLU A 41 -3.79 -4.80 -13.50
C GLU A 41 -4.39 -4.40 -14.85
N ALA A 42 -4.98 -3.20 -14.95
CA ALA A 42 -5.47 -2.63 -16.20
C ALA A 42 -4.35 -2.07 -17.11
N ALA A 43 -3.07 -2.25 -16.74
CA ALA A 43 -1.89 -1.68 -17.39
C ALA A 43 -1.88 -0.13 -17.46
N ASP A 44 -2.68 0.55 -16.64
CA ASP A 44 -2.68 2.01 -16.50
C ASP A 44 -1.71 2.44 -15.40
N TYR A 45 -0.42 2.20 -15.66
CA TYR A 45 0.68 2.49 -14.75
C TYR A 45 0.79 3.96 -14.34
N PRO A 46 0.58 4.96 -15.23
CA PRO A 46 0.63 6.37 -14.85
C PRO A 46 -0.44 6.75 -13.81
N LYS A 47 -1.64 6.17 -13.93
CA LYS A 47 -2.73 6.42 -12.98
C LYS A 47 -2.52 5.65 -11.68
N ALA A 48 -2.02 4.41 -11.75
CA ALA A 48 -1.61 3.65 -10.57
C ALA A 48 -0.55 4.40 -9.74
N ARG A 49 0.48 4.98 -10.39
CA ARG A 49 1.49 5.80 -9.70
C ARG A 49 0.89 6.97 -8.94
N ARG A 50 -0.06 7.71 -9.55
CA ARG A 50 -0.70 8.86 -8.87
C ARG A 50 -1.43 8.42 -7.60
N LEU A 51 -2.12 7.28 -7.65
CA LEU A 51 -2.84 6.74 -6.50
C LEU A 51 -1.88 6.26 -5.41
N PHE A 52 -0.76 5.64 -5.78
CA PHE A 52 0.29 5.26 -4.82
C PHE A 52 0.97 6.47 -4.17
N ASN A 53 1.22 7.54 -4.92
CA ASN A 53 1.78 8.75 -4.35
C ASN A 53 0.79 9.46 -3.41
N GLU A 54 -0.49 9.45 -3.73
CA GLU A 54 -1.53 9.95 -2.82
C GLU A 54 -1.62 9.10 -1.56
N LEU A 55 -1.51 7.77 -1.69
CA LEU A 55 -1.44 6.87 -0.55
C LEU A 55 -0.26 7.18 0.36
N ARG A 56 0.93 7.38 -0.20
CA ARG A 56 2.13 7.74 0.57
C ARG A 56 2.01 9.11 1.23
N ARG A 57 1.28 10.05 0.62
CA ARG A 57 1.00 11.37 1.20
C ARG A 57 0.07 11.28 2.40
N LEU A 58 -0.95 10.42 2.33
CA LEU A 58 -1.92 10.23 3.41
C LEU A 58 -1.38 9.35 4.54
N GLU A 59 -0.68 8.27 4.19
CA GLU A 59 -0.16 7.27 5.13
C GLU A 59 1.29 6.90 4.78
N PRO A 60 2.27 7.77 5.09
CA PRO A 60 3.68 7.51 4.78
C PRO A 60 4.28 6.29 5.50
N TRP A 61 3.64 5.81 6.57
CA TRP A 61 4.03 4.60 7.30
C TRP A 61 3.48 3.30 6.70
N GLN A 62 2.63 3.36 5.68
CA GLN A 62 1.97 2.20 5.12
C GLN A 62 2.88 1.46 4.14
N LEU A 63 3.33 0.27 4.53
CA LEU A 63 4.13 -0.62 3.67
C LEU A 63 3.27 -1.44 2.70
N ARG A 64 1.97 -1.57 2.99
CA ARG A 64 1.06 -2.41 2.21
C ARG A 64 0.83 -1.85 0.81
N GLY A 65 1.12 -2.65 -0.22
CA GLY A 65 0.98 -2.25 -1.63
C GLY A 65 2.22 -1.59 -2.22
N MET A 66 3.29 -1.39 -1.44
CA MET A 66 4.55 -0.83 -1.94
C MET A 66 5.29 -1.78 -2.87
N ASP A 67 5.11 -3.11 -2.74
CA ASP A 67 5.62 -4.10 -3.70
C ASP A 67 4.98 -3.95 -5.09
N LEU A 68 3.70 -3.57 -5.12
CA LEU A 68 3.01 -3.32 -6.37
C LEU A 68 3.41 -1.96 -6.94
N PHE A 69 3.65 -0.97 -6.07
CA PHE A 69 4.15 0.32 -6.48
C PHE A 69 5.54 0.24 -7.11
N SER A 70 6.45 -0.55 -6.52
CA SER A 70 7.78 -0.80 -7.10
C SER A 70 7.69 -1.47 -8.48
N THR A 71 6.74 -2.40 -8.65
CA THR A 71 6.44 -3.02 -9.96
C THR A 71 5.92 -1.99 -10.97
N VAL A 72 5.03 -1.09 -10.56
CA VAL A 72 4.53 0.01 -11.42
C VAL A 72 5.66 0.97 -11.82
N LEU A 73 6.54 1.35 -10.89
CA LEU A 73 7.70 2.20 -11.17
C LEU A 73 8.71 1.51 -12.09
N TRP A 74 8.89 0.20 -11.95
CA TRP A 74 9.71 -0.60 -12.85
C TRP A 74 9.18 -0.57 -14.29
N TYR A 75 7.86 -0.74 -14.49
CA TYR A 75 7.24 -0.60 -15.81
C TYR A 75 7.34 0.81 -16.39
N LEU A 76 7.33 1.84 -15.53
CA LEU A 76 7.52 3.24 -15.93
C LEU A 76 8.99 3.62 -16.14
N GLN A 77 9.94 2.71 -15.89
CA GLN A 77 11.39 2.94 -15.92
C GLN A 77 11.85 4.12 -15.04
N ASP A 78 11.17 4.34 -13.92
CA ASP A 78 11.48 5.42 -12.99
C ASP A 78 12.43 4.93 -11.88
N GLU A 79 13.69 4.72 -12.24
CA GLU A 79 14.72 4.18 -11.34
C GLU A 79 15.02 5.11 -10.14
N ILE A 80 14.82 6.42 -10.31
CA ILE A 80 15.03 7.42 -9.26
C ILE A 80 13.94 7.25 -8.19
N GLU A 81 12.66 7.27 -8.60
CA GLU A 81 11.55 7.12 -7.67
C GLU A 81 11.54 5.72 -7.03
N LEU A 82 11.96 4.69 -7.77
CA LEU A 82 12.13 3.32 -7.24
C LEU A 82 13.21 3.26 -6.15
N SER A 83 14.35 3.92 -6.36
CA SER A 83 15.44 3.97 -5.36
C SER A 83 15.02 4.74 -4.11
N HIS A 84 14.32 5.86 -4.29
CA HIS A 84 13.74 6.63 -3.18
C HIS A 84 12.74 5.77 -2.40
N LEU A 85 11.83 5.08 -3.09
CA LEU A 85 10.88 4.17 -2.47
C LEU A 85 11.59 3.10 -1.63
N ALA A 86 12.58 2.41 -2.21
CA ALA A 86 13.33 1.38 -1.49
C ALA A 86 14.01 1.92 -0.22
N ASN A 87 14.64 3.10 -0.31
CA ASN A 87 15.28 3.75 0.84
C ASN A 87 14.25 4.14 1.91
N ASP A 88 13.08 4.64 1.52
CA ASP A 88 12.01 5.00 2.46
C ASP A 88 11.46 3.76 3.17
N LEU A 89 11.25 2.65 2.45
CA LEU A 89 10.81 1.38 3.04
C LEU A 89 11.85 0.84 4.04
N LEU A 90 13.14 0.89 3.70
CA LEU A 90 14.22 0.47 4.59
C LEU A 90 14.29 1.35 5.86
N ASN A 91 14.02 2.65 5.74
CA ASN A 91 14.00 3.55 6.90
C ASN A 91 12.77 3.36 7.78
N LEU A 92 11.63 2.99 7.20
CA LEU A 92 10.39 2.66 7.92
C LEU A 92 10.50 1.32 8.66
N ASP A 93 11.12 0.32 8.04
CA ASP A 93 11.28 -1.04 8.61
C ASP A 93 12.33 -1.10 9.75
N ARG A 94 13.16 -0.06 9.92
CA ARG A 94 14.09 0.06 11.06
C ARG A 94 13.42 0.18 12.43
N ASN A 95 12.11 0.44 12.48
CA ASN A 95 11.33 0.47 13.72
C ASN A 95 10.54 -0.83 13.99
N ALA A 96 10.70 -1.89 13.18
CA ALA A 96 10.28 -3.23 13.57
C ALA A 96 11.13 -3.67 14.78
N PRO A 97 10.55 -4.07 15.93
CA PRO A 97 11.28 -4.33 17.17
C PRO A 97 11.97 -5.72 17.22
N GLU A 98 12.61 -6.15 16.13
CA GLU A 98 13.34 -7.43 16.09
C GLU A 98 14.82 -7.39 15.65
N PRO A 99 15.62 -6.29 15.75
CA PRO A 99 17.08 -6.43 15.65
C PRO A 99 17.77 -6.66 17.00
N TRP A 100 17.10 -6.53 18.14
CA TRP A 100 17.75 -6.57 19.47
C TRP A 100 17.64 -7.92 20.21
N LEU A 101 17.15 -8.97 19.56
CA LEU A 101 17.13 -10.35 20.10
C LEU A 101 17.50 -11.40 19.03
N ALA A 102 18.59 -11.18 18.29
CA ALA A 102 19.29 -12.24 17.57
C ALA A 102 20.79 -12.16 17.86
#